data_AF-A0A536UDJ1-F1
#
_entry.id   AF-A0A536UDJ1-F1
#
_cell.length_a   1.000
_cell.length_b   1.000
_cell.length_c   1.000
_cell.angle_alpha   90.00
_cell.angle_beta   90.00
_cell.angle_gamma   90.00
#
_symmetry.space_group_name_H-M   'P 1'
#
loop_
_entity.id
_entity.type
_entity.pdbx_description
1 polymer ?
#
loop_
_entity_poly.entity_id
_entity_poly.type
_entity_poly.pdbx_seq_one_letter_code
_entity_poly.pdbx_strand_id
1 'polypeptide(L)'
;ADPLKTPAHIAPVWYFTPFYSMLRATTDVMVDVLCVITGVGALLAVWRGGFAAKGKVITVVAAVIAIALLKTFDAKFWGVVVMGGAVIILFFLPWLDQSPAKSIRYRPSWHKSVYGVFVFFFLILGYLGIQPPSAFGTLVAQVGTLFYFGFFLLMPWWSRLGTFKPVPDRVTFAAH
;
A
#
# COMPACT_ATOMS: atom_id res chain seq x y z
N ALA A 1 -32.65 -10.10 10.82
CA ALA A 1 -32.11 -9.59 9.54
C ALA A 1 -33.27 -9.50 8.57
N ASP A 2 -33.42 -8.37 7.88
CA ASP A 2 -34.46 -8.18 6.85
C ASP A 2 -33.78 -8.26 5.46
N PRO A 3 -33.97 -9.34 4.68
CA PRO A 3 -33.34 -9.50 3.37
C PRO A 3 -33.86 -8.53 2.29
N LEU A 4 -35.01 -7.90 2.51
CA LEU A 4 -35.67 -7.03 1.51
C LEU A 4 -35.37 -5.54 1.75
N LYS A 5 -34.71 -5.19 2.86
CA LYS A 5 -34.44 -3.79 3.23
C LYS A 5 -33.01 -3.61 3.72
N THR A 6 -32.20 -2.93 2.91
CA THR A 6 -30.88 -2.47 3.33
C THR A 6 -31.00 -1.26 4.26
N PRO A 7 -30.35 -1.25 5.44
CA PRO A 7 -30.32 -0.08 6.31
C PRO A 7 -29.67 1.12 5.62
N ALA A 8 -30.16 2.33 5.88
CA ALA A 8 -29.61 3.56 5.31
C ALA A 8 -28.16 3.84 5.75
N HIS A 9 -27.79 3.43 6.97
CA HIS A 9 -26.44 3.52 7.50
C HIS A 9 -25.85 2.11 7.64
N ILE A 10 -25.31 1.58 6.54
CA ILE A 10 -24.60 0.30 6.51
C ILE A 10 -23.09 0.55 6.49
N ALA A 11 -22.44 0.20 7.59
CA ALA A 11 -20.99 0.32 7.73
C ALA A 11 -20.43 -0.96 8.38
N PRO A 12 -19.21 -1.38 8.02
CA PRO A 12 -18.56 -2.48 8.70
C PRO A 12 -18.12 -2.05 10.11
N VAL A 13 -17.76 -3.05 10.93
CA VAL A 13 -17.10 -2.83 12.22
C VAL A 13 -15.79 -2.06 12.05
N TRP A 14 -15.47 -1.21 13.03
CA TRP A 14 -14.43 -0.17 12.94
C TRP A 14 -13.04 -0.69 12.53
N TYR A 15 -12.66 -1.91 12.92
CA TYR A 15 -11.36 -2.48 12.57
C TYR A 15 -11.26 -2.97 11.11
N PHE A 16 -12.39 -3.13 10.42
CA PHE A 16 -12.42 -3.43 8.98
C PHE A 16 -12.57 -2.19 8.10
N THR A 17 -12.87 -1.02 8.67
CA THR A 17 -13.17 0.18 7.88
C THR A 17 -12.02 0.66 6.99
N PRO A 18 -10.73 0.59 7.36
CA PRO A 18 -9.65 1.01 6.46
C PRO A 18 -9.60 0.14 5.21
N PHE A 19 -9.74 -1.18 5.36
CA PHE A 19 -9.72 -2.14 4.25
C PHE A 19 -10.96 -2.02 3.37
N TYR A 20 -12.12 -1.80 3.98
CA TYR A 20 -13.36 -1.52 3.25
C TYR A 20 -13.27 -0.22 2.45
N SER A 21 -12.63 0.82 2.99
CA SER A 21 -12.36 2.09 2.30
C SER A 21 -11.49 1.88 1.05
N MET A 22 -10.44 1.05 1.14
CA MET A 22 -9.60 0.70 0.00
C MET A 22 -10.36 -0.11 -1.07
N LEU A 23 -11.24 -1.04 -0.66
CA LEU A 23 -12.11 -1.79 -1.57
C LEU A 23 -12.94 -0.85 -2.45
N ARG A 24 -13.68 0.07 -1.83
CA ARG A 24 -14.55 1.00 -2.54
C ARG A 24 -13.79 2.10 -3.30
N ALA A 25 -12.56 2.40 -2.91
CA ALA A 25 -11.70 3.35 -3.62
C ALA A 25 -11.23 2.80 -4.97
N THR A 26 -11.28 1.47 -5.16
CA THR A 26 -10.89 0.79 -6.39
C THR A 26 -12.00 0.90 -7.44
N THR A 27 -12.12 2.09 -8.02
CA THR A 27 -13.04 2.39 -9.13
C THR A 27 -12.34 2.21 -10.49
N ASP A 28 -13.07 2.32 -11.60
CA ASP A 28 -12.47 2.24 -12.94
C ASP A 28 -11.37 3.28 -13.14
N VAL A 29 -11.57 4.51 -12.62
CA VAL A 29 -10.55 5.56 -12.62
C VAL A 29 -9.30 5.13 -11.85
N MET A 30 -9.46 4.42 -10.73
CA MET A 30 -8.31 3.91 -9.99
C MET A 30 -7.56 2.82 -10.77
N VAL A 31 -8.28 1.92 -11.43
CA VAL A 31 -7.67 0.88 -12.29
C VAL A 31 -6.88 1.52 -13.43
N ASP A 32 -7.39 2.61 -14.01
CA ASP A 32 -6.67 3.39 -15.03
C ASP A 32 -5.38 4.00 -14.47
N VAL A 33 -5.45 4.58 -13.27
CA VAL A 33 -4.27 5.09 -12.55
C VAL A 33 -3.26 3.97 -12.29
N LEU A 34 -3.71 2.77 -11.89
CA LEU A 34 -2.82 1.62 -11.72
C LEU A 34 -2.16 1.19 -13.03
N CYS A 35 -2.88 1.20 -14.15
CA CYS A 35 -2.30 0.94 -15.47
C CYS A 35 -1.19 1.94 -15.81
N VAL A 36 -1.42 3.22 -15.54
CA VAL A 36 -0.42 4.28 -15.74
C VAL A 36 0.79 4.05 -14.83
N ILE A 37 0.59 3.75 -13.54
CA ILE A 37 1.67 3.47 -12.59
C ILE A 37 2.50 2.26 -13.06
N THR A 38 1.86 1.18 -13.49
CA THR A 38 2.55 -0.01 -14.02
C THR A 38 3.34 0.32 -15.28
N GLY A 39 2.76 1.08 -16.20
CA GLY A 39 3.44 1.52 -17.43
C GLY A 39 4.66 2.39 -17.12
N VAL A 40 4.50 3.43 -16.28
CA VAL A 40 5.59 4.33 -15.87
C VAL A 40 6.68 3.56 -15.10
N GLY A 41 6.28 2.67 -14.19
CA GLY A 41 7.23 1.84 -13.43
C GLY A 41 8.06 0.93 -14.35
N ALA A 42 7.43 0.31 -15.35
CA ALA A 42 8.13 -0.49 -16.34
C ALA A 42 9.08 0.34 -17.20
N LEU A 43 8.66 1.52 -17.66
CA LEU A 43 9.51 2.45 -18.40
C LEU A 43 10.73 2.88 -17.59
N LEU A 44 10.53 3.25 -16.33
CA LEU A 44 11.62 3.62 -15.42
C LEU A 44 12.57 2.44 -15.16
N ALA A 45 12.04 1.23 -15.00
CA ALA A 45 12.84 0.02 -14.83
C ALA A 45 13.66 -0.31 -16.08
N VAL A 46 13.14 -0.09 -17.29
CA VAL A 46 13.89 -0.31 -18.54
C VAL A 46 14.94 0.76 -18.77
N TRP A 47 14.63 2.02 -18.43
CA TRP A 47 15.51 3.17 -18.63
C TRP A 47 16.65 3.21 -17.61
N ARG A 48 16.35 3.02 -16.32
CA ARG A 48 17.33 3.12 -15.22
C ARG A 48 17.79 1.77 -14.68
N GLY A 49 17.08 0.68 -14.97
CA GLY A 49 17.50 -0.65 -14.57
C GLY A 49 18.68 -1.10 -15.43
N GLY A 50 19.80 -1.40 -14.78
CA GLY A 50 21.01 -1.97 -15.41
C GLY A 50 20.80 -3.40 -15.93
N PHE A 51 19.61 -3.74 -16.41
CA PHE A 51 19.27 -5.06 -16.93
C PHE A 51 19.88 -5.29 -18.31
N ALA A 52 20.28 -6.53 -18.59
CA ALA A 52 20.60 -6.98 -19.94
C ALA A 52 19.40 -6.85 -20.88
N ALA A 53 19.63 -6.84 -22.20
CA ALA A 53 18.57 -6.67 -23.20
C ALA A 53 17.39 -7.63 -23.01
N LYS A 54 17.66 -8.91 -22.68
CA LYS A 54 16.63 -9.90 -22.36
C LYS A 54 15.77 -9.50 -21.15
N GLY A 55 16.39 -8.96 -20.09
CA GLY A 55 15.68 -8.51 -18.89
C GLY A 55 14.75 -7.33 -19.18
N LYS A 56 15.21 -6.38 -20.01
CA LYS A 56 14.36 -5.25 -20.45
C LYS A 56 13.13 -5.71 -21.21
N VAL A 57 13.28 -6.66 -22.15
CA VAL A 57 12.14 -7.23 -22.90
C VAL A 57 11.15 -7.92 -21.94
N ILE A 58 11.65 -8.72 -21.00
CA ILE A 58 10.79 -9.39 -20.01
C ILE A 58 9.98 -8.37 -19.19
N THR A 59 10.62 -7.28 -18.72
CA THR A 59 9.93 -6.24 -17.96
C THR A 59 8.82 -5.57 -18.76
N VAL A 60 9.06 -5.26 -20.05
CA VAL A 60 8.03 -4.64 -20.91
C VAL A 60 6.87 -5.62 -21.15
N VAL A 61 7.17 -6.88 -21.48
CA VAL A 61 6.13 -7.90 -21.73
C VAL A 61 5.29 -8.13 -20.47
N ALA A 62 5.93 -8.25 -19.30
CA ALA A 62 5.22 -8.41 -18.03
C ALA A 62 4.31 -7.21 -17.72
N ALA A 63 4.77 -5.99 -18.00
CA ALA A 63 3.96 -4.79 -17.82
C ALA A 63 2.75 -4.73 -18.76
N VAL A 64 2.92 -5.10 -20.02
CA VAL A 64 1.82 -5.18 -20.99
C VAL A 64 0.78 -6.22 -20.56
N ILE A 65 1.22 -7.41 -20.12
CA ILE A 65 0.33 -8.45 -19.58
C ILE A 65 -0.41 -7.93 -18.35
N ALA A 66 0.28 -7.29 -17.41
CA ALA A 66 -0.33 -6.74 -16.21
C ALA A 66 -1.39 -5.66 -16.53
N ILE A 67 -1.11 -4.76 -17.47
CA ILE A 67 -2.07 -3.75 -17.93
C ILE A 67 -3.27 -4.41 -18.62
N ALA A 68 -3.04 -5.42 -19.45
CA ALA A 68 -4.12 -6.18 -20.09
C ALA A 68 -5.02 -6.84 -19.04
N LEU A 69 -4.44 -7.48 -18.02
CA LEU A 69 -5.21 -8.08 -16.91
C LEU A 69 -6.00 -7.03 -16.13
N LEU A 70 -5.38 -5.88 -15.82
CA LEU A 70 -6.06 -4.77 -15.15
C LEU A 70 -7.29 -4.29 -15.93
N LYS A 71 -7.19 -4.23 -17.26
CA LYS A 71 -8.28 -3.79 -18.16
C LYS A 71 -9.30 -4.89 -18.49
N THR A 72 -8.97 -6.16 -18.28
CA THR A 72 -9.87 -7.28 -18.60
C THR A 72 -10.88 -7.56 -17.49
N PHE A 73 -10.49 -7.37 -16.23
CA PHE A 73 -11.36 -7.60 -15.08
C PHE A 73 -12.00 -6.30 -14.57
N ASP A 74 -13.24 -6.40 -14.09
CA ASP A 74 -13.98 -5.28 -13.52
C ASP A 74 -13.29 -4.69 -12.28
N ALA A 75 -13.47 -3.39 -12.05
CA ALA A 75 -12.97 -2.72 -10.85
C ALA A 75 -13.48 -3.36 -9.54
N LYS A 76 -14.68 -3.98 -9.56
CA LYS A 76 -15.22 -4.72 -8.40
C LYS A 76 -14.33 -5.91 -8.00
N PHE A 77 -13.79 -6.64 -8.98
CA PHE A 77 -12.85 -7.74 -8.72
C PHE A 77 -11.58 -7.20 -8.10
N TRP A 78 -11.00 -6.16 -8.69
CA TRP A 78 -9.79 -5.52 -8.16
C TRP A 78 -9.98 -4.93 -6.78
N GLY A 79 -11.16 -4.41 -6.44
CA GLY A 79 -11.47 -3.95 -5.09
C GLY A 79 -11.34 -5.07 -4.03
N VAL A 80 -11.78 -6.28 -4.36
CA VAL A 80 -11.60 -7.46 -3.48
C VAL A 80 -10.12 -7.83 -3.39
N VAL A 81 -9.39 -7.82 -4.51
CA VAL A 81 -7.94 -8.10 -4.54
C VAL A 81 -7.17 -7.07 -3.70
N VAL A 82 -7.53 -5.79 -3.79
CA VAL A 82 -6.94 -4.70 -3.01
C VAL A 82 -7.23 -4.89 -1.52
N MET A 83 -8.47 -5.21 -1.14
CA MET A 83 -8.84 -5.46 0.26
C MET A 83 -8.07 -6.64 0.85
N GLY A 84 -8.08 -7.79 0.16
CA GLY A 84 -7.37 -8.99 0.60
C GLY A 84 -5.85 -8.78 0.61
N GLY A 85 -5.33 -8.16 -0.44
CA GLY A 85 -3.92 -7.81 -0.59
C GLY A 85 -3.43 -6.87 0.51
N ALA A 86 -4.24 -5.91 0.94
CA ALA A 86 -3.90 -5.00 2.04
C ALA A 86 -3.76 -5.74 3.38
N VAL A 87 -4.50 -6.82 3.61
CA VAL A 87 -4.31 -7.64 4.80
C VAL A 87 -3.09 -8.55 4.63
N ILE A 88 -2.98 -9.22 3.47
CA ILE A 88 -1.92 -10.20 3.19
C ILE A 88 -0.53 -9.55 3.15
N ILE A 89 -0.40 -8.30 2.70
CA ILE A 89 0.89 -7.61 2.62
C ILE A 89 1.59 -7.51 3.98
N LEU A 90 0.83 -7.47 5.08
CA LEU A 90 1.36 -7.44 6.44
C LEU A 90 2.12 -8.72 6.78
N PHE A 91 1.72 -9.87 6.22
CA PHE A 91 2.44 -11.14 6.38
C PHE A 91 3.85 -11.07 5.77
N PHE A 92 4.02 -10.28 4.71
CA PHE A 92 5.30 -10.10 4.03
C PHE A 92 6.23 -9.08 4.71
N LEU A 93 5.83 -8.48 5.84
CA LEU A 93 6.66 -7.53 6.59
C LEU A 93 8.11 -8.01 6.87
N PRO A 94 8.37 -9.28 7.26
CA PRO A 94 9.73 -9.76 7.48
C PRO A 94 10.64 -9.72 6.25
N TRP A 95 10.06 -9.72 5.04
CA TRP A 95 10.80 -9.67 3.77
C TRP A 95 10.84 -8.26 3.18
N LEU A 96 9.80 -7.46 3.45
CA LEU A 96 9.69 -6.09 2.98
C LEU A 96 10.56 -5.12 3.77
N ASP A 97 10.64 -5.27 5.09
CA ASP A 97 11.51 -4.43 5.91
C ASP A 97 12.95 -4.97 5.92
N GLN A 98 13.79 -4.36 5.10
CA GLN A 98 15.21 -4.71 4.98
C GLN A 98 16.13 -3.75 5.76
N SER A 99 15.61 -3.11 6.81
CA SER A 99 16.37 -2.15 7.62
C SER A 99 17.51 -2.84 8.40
N PRO A 100 18.75 -2.29 8.39
CA PRO A 100 19.87 -2.78 9.19
C PRO A 100 19.60 -2.82 10.69
N ALA A 101 18.77 -1.90 11.20
CA ALA A 101 18.41 -1.84 12.62
C ALA A 101 16.97 -2.29 12.85
N LYS A 102 16.78 -3.26 13.75
CA LYS A 102 15.44 -3.79 14.11
C LYS A 102 14.59 -2.74 14.83
N SER A 103 15.12 -2.11 15.88
CA SER A 103 14.38 -1.12 16.67
C SER A 103 14.39 0.27 16.01
N ILE A 104 13.21 0.91 15.94
CA ILE A 104 13.03 2.27 15.41
C ILE A 104 13.86 3.32 16.17
N ARG A 105 14.29 3.04 17.40
CA ARG A 105 15.14 3.94 18.20
C ARG A 105 16.49 4.20 17.53
N TYR A 106 17.00 3.23 16.78
CA TYR A 106 18.29 3.27 16.11
C TYR A 106 18.19 3.59 14.62
N ARG A 107 16.97 3.77 14.11
CA ARG A 107 16.71 4.19 12.73
C ARG A 107 16.85 5.71 12.59
N PRO A 108 17.07 6.21 11.36
CA PRO A 108 17.01 7.65 11.06
C PRO A 108 15.71 8.28 11.56
N SER A 109 15.78 9.52 12.06
CA SER A 109 14.62 10.21 12.64
C SER A 109 13.46 10.36 11.66
N TRP A 110 13.77 10.58 10.36
CA TRP A 110 12.76 10.73 9.31
C TRP A 110 11.92 9.46 9.09
N HIS A 111 12.41 8.26 9.46
CA HIS A 111 11.60 7.04 9.42
C HIS A 111 10.36 7.19 10.31
N LYS A 112 10.49 7.81 11.50
CA LYS A 112 9.34 8.06 12.39
C LYS A 112 8.28 8.93 11.72
N SER A 113 8.70 9.93 10.93
CA SER A 113 7.77 10.76 10.17
C SER A 113 7.03 9.94 9.12
N VAL A 114 7.70 9.03 8.40
CA VAL A 114 7.05 8.15 7.42
C VAL A 114 6.01 7.24 8.08
N TYR A 115 6.34 6.63 9.22
CA TYR A 115 5.36 5.85 10.00
C TYR A 115 4.21 6.74 10.50
N GLY A 116 4.48 7.97 10.93
CA GLY A 116 3.46 8.92 11.34
C GLY A 116 2.49 9.28 10.22
N VAL A 117 3.02 9.53 9.02
CA VAL A 117 2.21 9.78 7.81
C VAL A 117 1.40 8.54 7.44
N PHE A 118 1.98 7.34 7.55
CA PHE A 118 1.25 6.09 7.33
C PHE A 118 0.08 5.90 8.30
N VAL A 119 0.30 6.11 9.60
CA VAL A 119 -0.77 6.03 10.60
C VAL A 119 -1.85 7.08 10.31
N PHE A 120 -1.47 8.29 9.94
CA PHE A 120 -2.40 9.34 9.56
C PHE A 120 -3.31 8.94 8.38
N PHE A 121 -2.73 8.45 7.28
CA PHE A 121 -3.53 7.95 6.14
C PHE A 121 -4.38 6.74 6.51
N PHE A 122 -3.87 5.83 7.34
CA PHE A 122 -4.63 4.66 7.78
C PHE A 122 -5.86 5.06 8.61
N LEU A 123 -5.73 6.06 9.49
CA LEU A 123 -6.86 6.62 10.25
C LEU A 123 -7.87 7.33 9.35
N ILE A 124 -7.40 8.10 8.35
CA ILE A 124 -8.28 8.72 7.35
C ILE A 124 -9.07 7.66 6.59
N LEU A 125 -8.41 6.58 6.13
CA LEU A 125 -9.08 5.48 5.45
C LEU A 125 -10.12 4.82 6.37
N GLY A 126 -9.78 4.63 7.65
CA GLY A 126 -10.70 4.12 8.65
C GLY A 126 -11.94 5.00 8.85
N TYR A 127 -11.76 6.32 8.88
CA TYR A 127 -12.87 7.27 8.95
C TYR A 127 -13.70 7.28 7.67
N LEU A 128 -13.07 7.29 6.49
CA LEU A 128 -13.79 7.29 5.21
C LEU A 128 -14.54 5.98 4.95
N GLY A 129 -14.13 4.88 5.58
CA GLY A 129 -14.84 3.59 5.49
C GLY A 129 -16.22 3.58 6.13
N ILE A 130 -16.52 4.49 7.07
CA ILE A 130 -17.86 4.64 7.67
C ILE A 130 -18.69 5.74 7.02
N GLN A 131 -18.06 6.65 6.27
CA GLN A 131 -18.75 7.76 5.62
C GLN A 131 -19.39 7.33 4.31
N PRO A 132 -20.54 7.90 3.90
CA PRO A 132 -21.07 7.70 2.57
C PRO A 132 -20.06 8.07 1.46
N PRO A 133 -20.08 7.39 0.30
CA PRO A 133 -19.26 7.79 -0.84
C PRO A 133 -19.55 9.23 -1.29
N SER A 134 -18.49 10.03 -1.41
CA SER A 134 -18.52 11.39 -1.93
C SER A 134 -17.35 11.58 -2.89
N ALA A 135 -17.45 12.50 -3.85
CA ALA A 135 -16.39 12.71 -4.86
C ALA A 135 -15.02 13.00 -4.21
N PHE A 136 -15.00 13.90 -3.23
CA PHE A 136 -13.79 14.24 -2.48
C PHE A 136 -13.29 13.07 -1.62
N GLY A 137 -14.19 12.40 -0.88
CA GLY A 137 -13.82 11.26 -0.05
C GLY A 137 -13.25 10.10 -0.86
N THR A 138 -13.77 9.85 -2.06
CA THR A 138 -13.25 8.84 -2.98
C THR A 138 -11.83 9.17 -3.43
N LEU A 139 -11.55 10.42 -3.82
CA LEU A 139 -10.19 10.84 -4.20
C LEU A 139 -9.21 10.67 -3.04
N VAL A 140 -9.58 11.11 -1.83
CA VAL A 140 -8.74 10.95 -0.64
C VAL A 140 -8.50 9.48 -0.32
N ALA A 141 -9.53 8.63 -0.43
CA ALA A 141 -9.39 7.19 -0.23
C ALA A 141 -8.51 6.54 -1.30
N GLN A 142 -8.57 7.00 -2.55
CA GLN A 142 -7.69 6.54 -3.62
C GLN A 142 -6.23 6.88 -3.32
N VAL A 143 -5.94 8.15 -3.00
CA VAL A 143 -4.59 8.58 -2.63
C VAL A 143 -4.10 7.82 -1.40
N GLY A 144 -4.95 7.63 -0.39
CA GLY A 144 -4.61 6.85 0.81
C GLY A 144 -4.32 5.39 0.49
N THR A 145 -5.05 4.78 -0.44
CA THR A 145 -4.81 3.39 -0.90
C THR A 145 -3.46 3.28 -1.61
N LEU A 146 -3.14 4.21 -2.53
CA LEU A 146 -1.84 4.25 -3.19
C LEU A 146 -0.71 4.46 -2.19
N PHE A 147 -0.90 5.35 -1.21
CA PHE A 147 0.08 5.56 -0.14
C PHE A 147 0.26 4.30 0.72
N TYR A 148 -0.82 3.62 1.08
CA TYR A 148 -0.79 2.38 1.87
C TYR A 148 0.07 1.32 1.20
N PHE A 149 -0.22 0.99 -0.07
CA PHE A 149 0.57 0.00 -0.80
C PHE A 149 1.98 0.52 -1.11
N GLY A 150 2.12 1.80 -1.47
CA GLY A 150 3.42 2.43 -1.72
C GLY A 150 4.33 2.34 -0.49
N PHE A 151 3.80 2.55 0.72
CA PHE A 151 4.55 2.42 1.96
C PHE A 151 5.19 1.03 2.11
N PHE A 152 4.42 -0.04 1.92
CA PHE A 152 4.91 -1.41 2.04
C PHE A 152 5.76 -1.85 0.85
N LEU A 153 5.32 -1.59 -0.38
CA LEU A 153 6.02 -2.01 -1.59
C LEU A 153 7.35 -1.29 -1.77
N LEU A 154 7.45 -0.02 -1.36
CA LEU A 154 8.70 0.74 -1.41
C LEU A 154 9.58 0.50 -0.17
N MET A 155 9.07 -0.18 0.86
CA MET A 155 9.77 -0.48 2.11
C MET A 155 11.16 -1.10 1.91
N PRO A 156 11.35 -2.06 0.99
CA PRO A 156 12.68 -2.60 0.73
C PRO A 156 13.69 -1.52 0.39
N TRP A 157 13.31 -0.42 -0.25
CA TRP A 157 14.24 0.66 -0.58
C TRP A 157 14.36 1.67 0.54
N TRP A 158 13.25 2.27 0.96
CA TRP A 158 13.32 3.41 1.89
C TRP A 158 13.77 3.00 3.30
N SER A 159 13.50 1.75 3.74
CA SER A 159 13.89 1.32 5.09
C SER A 159 15.41 1.11 5.25
N ARG A 160 16.16 1.05 4.14
CA ARG A 160 17.64 0.97 4.13
C ARG A 160 18.33 2.33 4.07
N LEU A 161 17.61 3.41 3.78
CA LEU A 161 18.19 4.73 3.57
C LEU A 161 18.39 5.49 4.89
N GLY A 162 19.44 6.31 4.93
CA GLY A 162 19.77 7.21 6.04
C GLY A 162 20.88 6.71 6.94
N THR A 163 21.14 7.47 8.02
CA THR A 163 22.20 7.18 9.00
C THR A 163 21.65 6.45 10.22
N PHE A 164 22.09 5.20 10.42
CA PHE A 164 21.68 4.37 11.55
C PHE A 164 22.58 4.62 12.76
N LYS A 165 21.97 4.64 13.94
CA LYS A 165 22.70 4.69 15.21
C LYS A 165 23.23 3.29 15.56
N PRO A 166 24.37 3.18 16.27
CA PRO A 166 24.87 1.89 16.72
C PRO A 166 23.85 1.24 17.67
N VAL A 167 23.56 -0.04 17.42
CA VAL A 167 22.71 -0.86 18.28
C VAL A 167 23.58 -1.40 19.42
N PRO A 168 23.13 -1.39 20.69
CA PRO A 168 23.89 -1.94 21.81
C PRO A 168 24.20 -3.42 21.63
N ASP A 169 25.44 -3.82 21.94
CA ASP A 169 25.89 -5.22 21.82
C ASP A 169 25.22 -6.16 22.82
N ARG A 170 24.77 -5.62 23.96
CA ARG A 170 24.04 -6.37 24.99
C ARG A 170 22.92 -5.54 25.59
N VAL A 171 21.82 -6.23 25.92
CA VAL A 171 20.70 -5.62 26.63
C VAL A 171 21.05 -5.63 28.12
N THR A 172 21.44 -4.48 28.68
CA THR A 172 21.55 -4.34 30.14
C THR A 172 20.16 -4.11 30.70
N PHE A 173 19.53 -5.16 31.22
CA PHE A 173 18.24 -5.05 31.90
C PHE A 173 18.45 -4.43 33.28
N ALA A 174 17.87 -3.25 33.51
CA ALA A 174 17.68 -2.72 34.85
C ALA A 174 16.25 -3.10 35.27
N ALA A 175 16.10 -3.89 36.32
CA ALA A 175 14.80 -4.17 36.90
C ALA A 175 14.18 -2.86 37.41
N HIS A 176 12.90 -2.66 37.12
CA HIS A 176 12.11 -1.52 37.61
C HIS A 176 11.73 -1.69 39.09
#